data_AF-A0A6L3Z8E0-F1
#
_entry.id   AF-A0A6L3Z8E0-F1
#
_cell.length_a   1.000
_cell.length_b   1.000
_cell.length_c   1.000
_cell.angle_alpha   90.00
_cell.angle_beta   90.00
_cell.angle_gamma   90.00
#
_symmetry.space_group_name_H-M   'P 1'
#
loop_
_entity.id
_entity.type
_entity.pdbx_description
1 polymer ?
#
loop_
_entity_poly.entity_id
_entity_poly.type
_entity_poly.pdbx_seq_one_letter_code
_entity_poly.pdbx_strand_id
1 'polypeptide(L)'
;MSGRSRGEPPKTLINKQYPFQVVLFLTDELRIRLLEVIADEHRLGAYRLHGCVNHKGRYFSIVKFPTNEGQQEFIQLYGGVPYDPTDKKSRPWETYFDR
;
A
#
# COMPACT_ATOMS: atom_id res chain seq x y z
N MET A 1 -22.43 6.76 27.83
CA MET A 1 -21.12 6.51 27.20
C MET A 1 -21.32 6.41 25.69
N SER A 2 -21.01 7.46 24.94
CA SER A 2 -21.17 7.47 23.47
C SER A 2 -19.93 6.86 22.83
N GLY A 3 -20.03 5.58 22.45
CA GLY A 3 -19.06 4.90 21.60
C GLY A 3 -19.09 5.50 20.20
N ARG A 4 -18.36 6.60 20.00
CA ARG A 4 -18.09 7.09 18.64
C ARG A 4 -17.17 6.06 18.00
N SER A 5 -17.68 5.30 17.04
CA SER A 5 -16.85 4.72 15.99
C SER A 5 -15.99 5.86 15.45
N ARG A 6 -14.71 5.89 15.84
CA ARG A 6 -13.76 6.84 15.29
C ARG A 6 -13.57 6.36 13.85
N GLY A 7 -14.39 6.90 12.94
CA GLY A 7 -14.33 6.60 11.52
C GLY A 7 -12.89 6.70 11.01
N GLU A 8 -12.61 6.01 9.91
CA GLU A 8 -11.27 6.02 9.31
C GLU A 8 -10.77 7.46 9.17
N PRO A 9 -9.53 7.76 9.63
CA PRO A 9 -8.95 9.09 9.49
C PRO A 9 -9.05 9.58 8.03
N PRO A 10 -9.20 10.89 7.78
CA PRO A 10 -9.23 11.42 6.43
C PRO A 10 -8.00 10.97 5.63
N LYS A 11 -8.18 10.61 4.35
CA LYS A 11 -7.08 10.18 3.46
C LYS A 11 -5.89 11.14 3.46
N THR A 12 -6.15 12.45 3.55
CA THR A 12 -5.12 13.49 3.63
C THR A 12 -4.27 13.39 4.91
N LEU A 13 -4.87 13.00 6.04
CA LEU A 13 -4.16 12.79 7.29
C LEU A 13 -3.32 11.50 7.24
N ILE A 14 -3.87 10.44 6.64
CA ILE A 14 -3.14 9.19 6.42
C ILE A 14 -1.94 9.43 5.51
N ASN A 15 -2.10 10.10 4.37
CA ASN A 15 -1.00 10.39 3.45
C ASN A 15 0.10 11.25 4.09
N LYS A 16 -0.25 12.13 5.06
CA LYS A 16 0.74 12.89 5.83
C LYS A 16 1.53 12.03 6.80
N GLN A 17 0.89 11.06 7.45
CA GLN A 17 1.54 10.16 8.42
C GLN A 17 2.29 9.01 7.74
N TYR A 18 1.83 8.62 6.55
CA TYR A 18 2.35 7.51 5.77
C TYR A 18 2.64 7.96 4.32
N PRO A 19 3.66 8.81 4.12
CA PRO A 19 3.96 9.38 2.81
C PRO A 19 4.65 8.39 1.87
N PHE A 20 5.25 7.33 2.39
CA PHE A 20 6.01 6.35 1.60
C PHE A 20 5.10 5.20 1.19
N GLN A 21 4.39 5.33 0.08
CA GLN A 21 3.40 4.33 -0.36
C GLN A 21 3.96 3.42 -1.45
N VAL A 22 3.48 2.18 -1.50
CA VAL A 22 3.87 1.19 -2.51
C VAL A 22 2.62 0.62 -3.12
N VAL A 23 2.58 0.60 -4.45
CA VAL A 23 1.60 -0.16 -5.21
C VAL A 23 2.16 -1.55 -5.46
N LEU A 24 1.50 -2.54 -4.89
CA LEU A 24 1.84 -3.95 -5.03
C LEU A 24 0.81 -4.63 -5.93
N PHE A 25 1.27 -5.28 -7.01
CA PHE A 25 0.42 -6.13 -7.82
C PHE A 25 0.19 -7.47 -7.10
N LEU A 26 -1.07 -7.78 -6.78
CA LEU A 26 -1.44 -9.02 -6.07
C LEU A 26 -1.46 -10.21 -7.03
N THR A 27 -0.28 -10.73 -7.36
CA THR A 27 -0.10 -12.00 -8.09
C THR A 27 -0.68 -13.18 -7.32
N ASP A 28 -0.91 -14.31 -7.99
CA ASP A 28 -1.43 -15.50 -7.33
C ASP A 28 -0.48 -16.03 -6.25
N GLU A 29 0.83 -15.93 -6.47
CA GLU A 29 1.85 -16.31 -5.48
C GLU A 29 1.78 -15.45 -4.21
N LEU A 30 1.66 -14.13 -4.35
CA LEU A 30 1.53 -13.22 -3.21
C LEU A 30 0.22 -13.44 -2.45
N ARG A 31 -0.85 -13.83 -3.16
CA ARG A 31 -2.13 -14.20 -2.52
C ARG A 31 -2.02 -15.46 -1.67
N ILE A 32 -1.24 -16.45 -2.11
CA ILE A 32 -0.98 -17.66 -1.32
C ILE A 32 -0.20 -17.30 -0.04
N ARG A 33 0.74 -16.36 -0.14
CA ARG A 33 1.60 -15.90 0.97
C ARG A 33 1.04 -14.69 1.73
N LEU A 34 -0.26 -14.41 1.61
CA LEU A 34 -0.87 -13.18 2.13
C LEU A 34 -0.63 -12.95 3.63
N LEU A 35 -0.61 -14.02 4.43
CA LEU A 35 -0.34 -13.92 5.88
C LEU A 35 1.08 -13.44 6.18
N GLU A 36 2.07 -13.87 5.38
CA GLU A 36 3.46 -13.41 5.52
C GLU A 36 3.56 -11.93 5.13
N VAL A 37 2.93 -11.55 4.01
CA VAL A 37 2.88 -10.16 3.55
C VAL A 37 2.30 -9.25 4.64
N ILE A 38 1.17 -9.63 5.24
CA ILE A 38 0.54 -8.86 6.34
C ILE A 38 1.45 -8.78 7.57
N ALA A 39 2.12 -9.88 7.93
CA ALA A 39 3.04 -9.89 9.06
C ALA A 39 4.22 -8.94 8.84
N ASP A 40 4.81 -8.95 7.64
CA ASP A 40 5.93 -8.07 7.29
C ASP A 40 5.50 -6.61 7.17
N GLU A 41 4.33 -6.31 6.58
CA GLU A 41 3.77 -4.95 6.57
C GLU A 41 3.63 -4.39 7.99
N HIS A 42 3.11 -5.19 8.91
CA HIS A 42 2.98 -4.81 10.32
C HIS A 42 4.34 -4.62 10.99
N ARG A 43 5.30 -5.52 10.75
CA ARG A 43 6.68 -5.42 11.26
C ARG A 43 7.36 -4.14 10.79
N LEU A 44 7.09 -3.73 9.56
CA LEU A 44 7.63 -2.52 8.92
C LEU A 44 6.82 -1.25 9.25
N GLY A 45 5.81 -1.35 10.12
CA GLY A 45 5.03 -0.21 10.61
C GLY A 45 4.01 0.33 9.62
N ALA A 46 3.59 -0.47 8.63
CA ALA A 46 2.59 -0.05 7.65
C ALA A 46 1.25 0.33 8.28
N TYR A 47 0.53 1.21 7.61
CA TYR A 47 -0.85 1.54 7.98
C TYR A 47 -1.77 0.36 7.71
N ARG A 48 -2.45 -0.13 8.77
CA ARG A 48 -3.31 -1.33 8.76
C ARG A 48 -4.43 -1.35 7.70
N LEU A 49 -4.83 -0.20 7.15
CA LEU A 49 -5.88 -0.13 6.12
C LEU A 49 -5.25 0.18 4.76
N HIS A 50 -5.14 -0.85 3.94
CA HIS A 50 -4.63 -0.71 2.58
C HIS A 50 -5.65 -0.07 1.67
N GLY A 51 -5.15 0.67 0.68
CA GLY A 51 -5.97 1.03 -0.47
C GLY A 51 -6.00 -0.13 -1.44
N CYS A 52 -7.03 -0.21 -2.27
CA CYS A 52 -7.05 -1.11 -3.41
C CYS A 52 -7.37 -0.35 -4.69
N VAL A 53 -6.71 -0.73 -5.78
CA VAL A 53 -7.01 -0.22 -7.12
C VAL A 53 -7.31 -1.43 -8.01
N ASN A 54 -8.39 -1.34 -8.79
CA ASN A 54 -8.63 -2.24 -9.90
C ASN A 54 -8.28 -1.52 -11.20
N HIS A 55 -7.43 -2.13 -12.02
CA HIS A 55 -7.10 -1.63 -13.35
C HIS A 55 -7.03 -2.77 -14.34
N LYS A 56 -7.82 -2.70 -15.42
CA LYS A 56 -7.92 -3.73 -16.47
C LYS A 56 -8.16 -5.15 -15.89
N GLY A 57 -9.02 -5.26 -14.87
CA GLY A 57 -9.34 -6.55 -14.23
C GLY A 57 -8.27 -7.08 -13.27
N ARG A 58 -7.18 -6.36 -13.07
CA ARG A 58 -6.12 -6.69 -12.10
C ARG A 58 -6.27 -5.86 -10.82
N TYR A 59 -5.99 -6.49 -9.69
CA TYR A 59 -6.07 -5.87 -8.37
C TYR A 59 -4.68 -5.50 -7.84
N PHE A 60 -4.57 -4.31 -7.29
CA PHE A 60 -3.36 -3.76 -6.69
C PHE A 60 -3.65 -3.32 -5.27
N SER A 61 -2.71 -3.59 -4.36
CA SER A 61 -2.72 -3.11 -2.97
C SER A 61 -1.89 -1.84 -2.86
N ILE A 62 -2.38 -0.86 -2.09
CA ILE A 62 -1.62 0.34 -1.72
C ILE A 62 -1.25 0.22 -0.24
N VAL A 63 -0.02 -0.21 -0.02
CA VAL A 63 0.63 -0.31 1.29
C VAL A 63 1.26 1.04 1.62
N LYS A 64 1.15 1.48 2.87
CA LYS A 64 1.54 2.85 3.26
C LYS A 64 2.47 2.80 4.45
N PHE A 65 3.69 3.29 4.30
CA PHE A 65 4.73 3.26 5.33
C PHE A 65 4.98 4.67 5.90
N PRO A 66 5.26 4.77 7.21
CA PRO A 66 5.64 6.03 7.85
C PRO A 66 7.09 6.42 7.55
N THR A 67 7.93 5.45 7.17
CA THR A 67 9.36 5.64 6.92
C THR A 67 9.76 5.15 5.53
N ASN A 68 10.81 5.75 4.96
CA ASN A 68 11.38 5.33 3.69
C ASN A 68 12.03 3.94 3.83
N GLU A 69 12.66 3.67 4.96
CA GLU A 69 13.33 2.40 5.25
C GLU A 69 12.33 1.24 5.18
N GLY A 70 11.16 1.38 5.81
CA GLY A 70 10.10 0.37 5.77
C GLY A 70 9.56 0.15 4.34
N GLN A 71 9.43 1.24 3.57
CA GLN A 71 9.04 1.16 2.16
C GLN A 71 10.06 0.41 1.32
N GLN A 72 11.35 0.75 1.45
CA GLN A 72 12.42 0.12 0.66
C GLN A 72 12.58 -1.35 1.02
N GLU A 73 12.54 -1.70 2.31
CA GLU A 73 12.61 -3.09 2.75
C GLU A 73 11.43 -3.90 2.19
N PHE A 74 10.21 -3.35 2.24
CA PHE A 74 9.05 -4.00 1.65
C PHE A 74 9.20 -4.22 0.13
N ILE A 75 9.72 -3.22 -0.58
CA ILE A 75 9.99 -3.31 -2.02
C ILE A 75 11.04 -4.40 -2.32
N GLN A 76 12.05 -4.56 -1.47
CA GLN A 76 13.05 -5.63 -1.63
C GLN A 76 12.45 -7.03 -1.43
N LEU A 77 11.50 -7.17 -0.50
CA LEU A 77 10.87 -8.45 -0.18
C LEU A 77 9.85 -8.89 -1.24
N TYR A 78 9.02 -7.97 -1.73
CA TYR A 78 7.84 -8.30 -2.54
C TYR A 78 7.79 -7.58 -3.90
N GLY A 79 8.79 -6.74 -4.19
CA GLY A 79 8.70 -5.80 -5.29
C GLY A 79 7.67 -4.71 -5.00
N GLY A 80 7.09 -4.14 -6.05
CA GLY A 80 6.20 -3.00 -5.91
C GLY A 80 6.75 -1.76 -6.58
N VAL A 81 5.85 -0.79 -6.80
CA VAL A 81 6.20 0.49 -7.41
C VAL A 81 5.94 1.60 -6.39
N PRO A 82 6.91 2.47 -6.09
CA PRO A 82 6.69 3.63 -5.26
C PRO A 82 5.51 4.47 -5.78
N TYR A 83 4.64 4.87 -4.86
CA TYR A 83 3.48 5.70 -5.15
C TYR A 83 3.58 7.00 -4.37
N ASP A 84 3.60 8.13 -5.09
CA ASP A 84 3.49 9.46 -4.49
C ASP A 84 2.01 9.82 -4.29
N PRO A 85 1.51 9.84 -3.05
CA PRO A 85 0.11 10.17 -2.78
C PRO A 85 -0.23 11.65 -2.99
N THR A 86 0.77 12.52 -3.23
CA THR A 86 0.56 13.95 -3.52
C THR A 86 0.33 14.21 -5.01
N ASP A 87 0.88 13.36 -5.87
CA ASP A 87 0.63 13.41 -7.31
C ASP A 87 -0.67 12.67 -7.68
N LYS A 88 -1.75 13.44 -7.80
CA LYS A 88 -3.07 12.92 -8.19
C LYS A 88 -3.12 12.33 -9.61
N LYS A 89 -2.13 12.62 -10.46
CA LYS A 89 -2.04 12.08 -11.82
C LYS A 89 -1.20 10.81 -11.89
N SER A 90 -0.47 10.47 -10.82
CA SER A 90 0.37 9.28 -10.75
C SER A 90 -0.47 8.01 -10.87
N ARG A 91 -0.03 7.11 -11.76
CA ARG A 91 -0.65 5.81 -12.02
C ARG A 91 0.40 4.70 -12.03
N PRO A 92 1.04 4.41 -10.89
CA PRO A 92 2.12 3.43 -10.80
C PRO A 92 1.66 1.99 -11.17
N TRP A 93 0.36 1.71 -11.18
CA TRP A 93 -0.15 0.41 -11.68
C TRP A 93 -0.03 0.25 -13.21
N GLU A 94 0.08 1.34 -13.98
CA GLU A 94 0.24 1.27 -15.44
C GLU A 94 1.61 0.71 -15.82
N THR A 95 2.65 0.92 -15.00
CA THR A 95 4.01 0.41 -15.25
C THR A 95 4.10 -1.12 -15.26
N TYR A 96 3.10 -1.82 -14.71
CA TYR A 96 3.01 -3.29 -14.78
C TYR A 96 2.55 -3.82 -16.14
N PHE A 97 2.16 -2.94 -17.06
CA PHE A 97 1.68 -3.29 -18.40
C PHE A 97 2.57 -2.77 -19.53
N ASP A 98 3.53 -1.88 -19.25
CA ASP A 98 4.46 -1.30 -20.24
C ASP A 98 5.63 -2.25 -20.59
N ARG A 99 5.37 -3.57 -20.63
CA ARG A 99 6.35 -4.58 -21.06
C ARG A 99 6.06 -5.08 -22.47
#